data_AF-A0A2V2ZR12-F1
#
_entry.id   AF-A0A2V2ZR12-F1
#
_cell.length_a   1.000
_cell.length_b   1.000
_cell.length_c   1.000
_cell.angle_alpha   90.00
_cell.angle_beta   90.00
_cell.angle_gamma   90.00
#
_symmetry.space_group_name_H-M   'P 1'
#
loop_
_entity.id
_entity.type
_entity.pdbx_description
1 polymer ?
#
loop_
_entity_poly.entity_id
_entity_poly.type
_entity_poly.pdbx_seq_one_letter_code
_entity_poly.pdbx_strand_id
1 'polypeptide(L)'
;MNFTQAELSGYLQVLWQFSWPQWMIFSLIANIFLYLFSIGLYVFIEKTCRKSQLQEKNHPVTGSDFYLSLLTILCNSFVMLLGALLWKKGWIVPGQTESVIGIIGEVAVLLLLMDFLMYLFHFAAHLPLVYKVLHGKHHEHVSTNLLSLFVLHPLET
;
A
#
# COMPACT_ATOMS: atom_id res chain seq x y z
N MET A 1 -17.91 17.48 -23.14
CA MET A 1 -18.46 16.16 -22.78
C MET A 1 -18.17 15.92 -21.30
N ASN A 2 -19.16 16.12 -20.42
CA ASN A 2 -19.08 16.07 -18.95
C ASN A 2 -19.14 14.62 -18.41
N PHE A 3 -18.33 13.71 -18.94
CA PHE A 3 -18.36 12.31 -18.47
C PHE A 3 -17.72 12.12 -17.08
N THR A 4 -16.83 13.01 -16.63
CA THR A 4 -15.93 12.73 -15.50
C THR A 4 -16.49 13.02 -14.11
N GLN A 5 -17.26 14.09 -13.93
CA GLN A 5 -17.67 14.53 -12.59
C GLN A 5 -18.91 13.80 -12.07
N ALA A 6 -19.90 13.56 -12.94
CA ALA A 6 -21.13 12.85 -12.57
C ALA A 6 -20.86 11.38 -12.22
N GLU A 7 -20.01 10.70 -12.99
CA GLU A 7 -19.65 9.29 -12.73
C GLU A 7 -18.83 9.13 -11.45
N LEU A 8 -17.81 9.99 -11.24
CA LEU A 8 -17.02 9.99 -10.00
C LEU A 8 -17.92 10.24 -8.77
N SER A 9 -18.84 11.20 -8.86
CA SER A 9 -19.80 11.47 -7.80
C SER A 9 -20.71 10.26 -7.52
N GLY A 10 -21.09 9.51 -8.56
CA GLY A 10 -21.86 8.28 -8.44
C GLY A 10 -21.11 7.17 -7.71
N TYR A 11 -19.83 6.93 -8.06
CA TYR A 11 -19.01 5.93 -7.36
C TYR A 11 -18.77 6.30 -5.89
N LEU A 12 -18.48 7.58 -5.62
CA LEU A 12 -18.32 8.06 -4.24
C LEU A 12 -19.60 7.90 -3.44
N GLN A 13 -20.77 8.16 -4.04
CA GLN A 13 -22.06 7.95 -3.37
C GLN A 13 -22.30 6.48 -3.03
N VAL A 14 -21.98 5.55 -3.95
CA VAL A 14 -22.09 4.10 -3.70
C VAL A 14 -21.18 3.68 -2.54
N LEU A 15 -19.90 4.07 -2.57
CA LEU A 15 -18.94 3.76 -1.49
C LEU A 15 -19.34 4.40 -0.16
N TRP A 16 -19.88 5.62 -0.18
CA TRP A 16 -20.38 6.29 1.01
C TRP A 16 -21.52 5.51 1.66
N GLN A 17 -22.39 4.87 0.87
CA GLN A 17 -23.52 4.06 1.34
C GLN A 17 -23.12 2.68 1.85
N PHE A 18 -21.88 2.23 1.64
CA PHE A 18 -21.42 0.94 2.16
C PHE A 18 -21.54 0.89 3.69
N SER A 19 -22.10 -0.22 4.16
CA SER A 19 -22.07 -0.67 5.55
C SER A 19 -20.66 -1.10 5.96
N TRP A 20 -20.40 -1.21 7.26
CA TRP A 20 -19.10 -1.66 7.77
C TRP A 20 -18.67 -3.05 7.26
N PRO A 21 -19.56 -4.07 7.20
CA PRO A 21 -19.23 -5.35 6.57
C PRO A 21 -18.83 -5.23 5.10
N GLN A 22 -19.53 -4.40 4.32
CA GLN A 22 -19.17 -4.16 2.92
C GLN A 22 -17.80 -3.48 2.81
N TRP A 23 -17.50 -2.50 3.66
CA TRP A 23 -16.17 -1.88 3.74
C TRP A 23 -15.07 -2.88 4.10
N MET A 24 -15.30 -3.78 5.06
CA MET A 24 -14.32 -4.82 5.43
C MET A 24 -14.02 -5.78 4.28
N ILE A 25 -15.07 -6.23 3.57
CA ILE A 25 -14.92 -7.11 2.41
C ILE A 25 -14.21 -6.36 1.28
N PHE A 26 -14.63 -5.13 1.00
CA PHE A 26 -14.03 -4.30 -0.05
C PHE A 26 -12.55 -4.02 0.22
N SER A 27 -12.18 -3.65 1.45
CA SER A 27 -10.79 -3.41 1.83
C SER A 27 -9.92 -4.66 1.68
N LEU A 28 -10.44 -5.82 2.06
CA LEU A 28 -9.71 -7.07 1.94
C LEU A 28 -9.51 -7.47 0.48
N ILE A 29 -10.56 -7.40 -0.34
CA ILE A 29 -10.49 -7.72 -1.78
C ILE A 29 -9.51 -6.77 -2.49
N ALA A 30 -9.59 -5.46 -2.22
CA ALA A 30 -8.70 -4.48 -2.83
C ALA A 30 -7.23 -4.76 -2.49
N ASN A 31 -6.93 -5.06 -1.23
CA ASN A 31 -5.56 -5.36 -0.80
C ASN A 31 -5.04 -6.71 -1.33
N ILE A 32 -5.90 -7.74 -1.39
CA ILE A 32 -5.54 -9.02 -2.03
C ILE A 32 -5.26 -8.81 -3.52
N PHE A 33 -6.08 -8.00 -4.21
CA PHE A 33 -5.86 -7.68 -5.61
C PHE A 33 -4.53 -6.97 -5.82
N LEU A 34 -4.20 -5.94 -5.03
CA LEU A 34 -2.92 -5.24 -5.10
C LEU A 34 -1.73 -6.16 -4.82
N TYR A 35 -1.85 -7.05 -3.83
CA TYR A 35 -0.85 -8.05 -3.50
C TYR A 35 -0.57 -8.99 -4.68
N LEU A 36 -1.62 -9.59 -5.24
CA LEU A 36 -1.50 -10.50 -6.39
C LEU A 36 -1.01 -9.77 -7.64
N PHE A 37 -1.46 -8.52 -7.85
CA PHE A 37 -1.00 -7.67 -8.94
C PHE A 37 0.50 -7.37 -8.82
N SER A 38 0.99 -7.02 -7.64
CA SER A 38 2.42 -6.80 -7.39
C SER A 38 3.26 -8.04 -7.67
N ILE A 39 2.81 -9.22 -7.21
CA ILE A 39 3.48 -10.50 -7.51
C ILE A 39 3.46 -10.77 -9.02
N GLY A 40 2.32 -10.58 -9.68
CA GLY A 40 2.18 -10.75 -11.12
C GLY A 40 3.10 -9.84 -11.91
N LEU A 41 3.20 -8.57 -11.53
CA LEU A 41 4.07 -7.58 -12.14
C LEU A 41 5.56 -7.95 -11.95
N TYR A 42 5.94 -8.39 -10.75
CA TYR A 42 7.28 -8.91 -10.47
C TYR A 42 7.64 -10.06 -11.43
N VAL A 43 6.77 -11.08 -11.53
CA VAL A 43 6.99 -12.25 -12.39
C VAL A 43 7.01 -11.86 -13.87
N PHE A 44 6.16 -10.93 -14.28
CA PHE A 44 6.12 -10.42 -15.65
C PHE A 44 7.44 -9.73 -16.03
N ILE A 45 7.89 -8.77 -15.21
CA ILE A 45 9.17 -8.09 -15.40
C ILE A 45 10.32 -9.11 -15.37
N GLU A 46 10.24 -10.12 -14.50
CA GLU A 46 11.23 -11.18 -14.44
C GLU A 46 11.38 -12.00 -15.71
N LYS A 47 10.28 -12.30 -16.39
CA LYS A 47 10.28 -13.10 -17.61
C LYS A 47 10.51 -12.29 -18.88
N THR A 48 10.09 -11.03 -18.90
CA THR A 48 10.05 -10.24 -20.14
C THR A 48 11.19 -9.24 -20.26
N CYS A 49 11.69 -8.70 -19.15
CA CYS A 49 12.76 -7.71 -19.20
C CYS A 49 14.14 -8.39 -19.12
N ARG A 50 15.03 -8.02 -20.05
CA ARG A 50 16.44 -8.45 -19.99
C ARG A 50 17.14 -7.71 -18.85
N LYS A 51 17.63 -8.44 -17.85
CA LYS A 51 18.35 -7.87 -16.69
C LYS A 51 19.73 -8.49 -16.57
N SER A 52 20.71 -7.68 -16.19
CA SER A 52 21.93 -8.18 -15.57
C SER A 52 21.61 -8.64 -14.15
N GLN A 53 22.13 -9.79 -13.73
CA GLN A 53 22.01 -10.17 -12.31
C GLN A 53 22.80 -9.16 -11.47
N LEU A 54 22.09 -8.36 -10.66
CA LEU A 54 22.71 -7.46 -9.68
C LEU A 54 23.19 -8.22 -8.44
N GLN A 55 22.57 -9.38 -8.16
CA GLN A 55 22.91 -10.27 -7.05
C GLN A 55 22.93 -11.71 -7.56
N GLU A 56 23.84 -12.53 -7.04
CA GLU A 56 24.02 -13.92 -7.50
C GLU A 56 22.80 -14.80 -7.26
N LYS A 57 22.03 -14.54 -6.19
CA LYS A 57 20.87 -15.34 -5.79
C LYS A 57 19.74 -14.47 -5.22
N ASN A 58 18.51 -14.80 -5.61
CA ASN A 58 17.30 -14.25 -4.98
C ASN A 58 17.15 -14.79 -3.56
N HIS A 59 16.59 -13.98 -2.65
CA HIS A 59 16.31 -14.41 -1.28
C HIS A 59 15.20 -15.47 -1.30
N PRO A 60 15.38 -16.63 -0.64
CA PRO A 60 14.39 -17.69 -0.66
C PRO A 60 13.10 -17.22 0.00
N VAL A 61 11.95 -17.63 -0.53
CA VAL A 61 10.67 -17.40 0.13
C VAL A 61 10.50 -18.42 1.25
N THR A 62 10.32 -17.94 2.49
CA THR A 62 10.09 -18.79 3.67
C THR A 62 8.61 -18.83 4.06
N GLY A 63 8.22 -19.81 4.89
CA GLY A 63 6.87 -19.85 5.46
C GLY A 63 6.57 -18.65 6.37
N SER A 64 7.58 -18.08 7.02
CA SER A 64 7.44 -16.85 7.80
C SER A 64 7.13 -15.65 6.91
N ASP A 65 7.71 -15.59 5.70
CA ASP A 65 7.49 -14.50 4.74
C ASP A 65 6.03 -14.47 4.31
N PHE A 66 5.47 -15.66 4.04
CA PHE A 66 4.07 -15.79 3.65
C PHE A 66 3.11 -15.37 4.78
N TYR A 67 3.43 -15.71 6.03
CA TYR A 67 2.62 -15.27 7.17
C TYR A 67 2.67 -13.75 7.36
N LEU A 68 3.88 -13.17 7.29
CA LEU A 68 4.06 -11.72 7.41
C LEU A 68 3.40 -10.97 6.26
N SER A 69 3.47 -11.48 5.04
CA SER A 69 2.79 -10.86 3.89
C SER A 69 1.26 -10.87 4.05
N LEU A 70 0.69 -11.97 4.57
CA LEU A 70 -0.74 -12.01 4.88
C LEU A 70 -1.12 -11.01 5.98
N LEU A 71 -0.27 -10.87 7.00
CA LEU A 71 -0.50 -9.91 8.08
C LEU A 71 -0.42 -8.46 7.57
N THR A 72 0.50 -8.17 6.67
CA THR A 72 0.58 -6.88 5.96
C THR A 72 -0.69 -6.56 5.18
N ILE A 73 -1.28 -7.55 4.49
CA ILE A 73 -2.58 -7.38 3.80
C ILE A 73 -3.68 -7.01 4.80
N LEU A 74 -3.71 -7.64 5.98
CA LEU A 74 -4.69 -7.32 7.04
C LEU A 74 -4.46 -5.92 7.62
N CYS A 75 -3.22 -5.52 7.90
CA CYS A 75 -2.90 -4.17 8.37
C CYS A 75 -3.28 -3.11 7.34
N ASN A 76 -2.92 -3.30 6.06
CA ASN A 76 -3.30 -2.36 5.00
C ASN A 76 -4.83 -2.27 4.83
N SER A 77 -5.54 -3.39 4.98
CA SER A 77 -7.01 -3.39 4.99
C SER A 77 -7.55 -2.56 6.16
N PHE A 78 -6.95 -2.68 7.35
CA PHE A 78 -7.32 -1.86 8.51
C PHE A 78 -7.05 -0.36 8.29
N VAL A 79 -5.91 0.02 7.71
CA VAL A 79 -5.61 1.42 7.37
C VAL A 79 -6.66 1.99 6.41
N MET A 80 -7.09 1.21 5.42
CA MET A 80 -8.17 1.63 4.51
C MET A 80 -9.50 1.83 5.24
N LEU A 81 -9.83 0.97 6.22
CA LEU A 81 -11.02 1.14 7.07
C LEU A 81 -10.94 2.41 7.93
N LEU A 82 -9.76 2.75 8.45
CA LEU A 82 -9.54 4.03 9.13
C LEU A 82 -9.77 5.21 8.17
N GLY A 83 -9.28 5.13 6.93
CA GLY A 83 -9.59 6.12 5.90
C GLY A 83 -11.09 6.29 5.66
N ALA A 84 -11.83 5.17 5.52
CA ALA A 84 -13.28 5.18 5.36
C ALA A 84 -14.01 5.76 6.59
N LEU A 85 -13.52 5.50 7.80
CA LEU A 85 -14.02 6.10 9.04
C LEU A 85 -13.81 7.61 9.07
N LEU A 86 -12.60 8.07 8.77
CA LEU A 86 -12.26 9.49 8.74
C LEU A 86 -13.08 10.22 7.67
N TRP A 87 -13.28 9.60 6.50
CA TRP A 87 -14.17 10.12 5.48
C TRP A 87 -15.62 10.20 5.97
N LYS A 88 -16.18 9.12 6.54
CA LYS A 88 -17.54 9.10 7.09
C LYS A 88 -17.78 10.12 8.21
N LYS A 89 -16.74 10.48 8.96
CA LYS A 89 -16.76 11.53 10.00
C LYS A 89 -16.58 12.94 9.45
N GLY A 90 -16.31 13.10 8.15
CA GLY A 90 -16.06 14.40 7.51
C GLY A 90 -14.68 14.98 7.78
N TRP A 91 -13.73 14.19 8.29
CA TRP A 91 -12.35 14.64 8.50
C TRP A 91 -11.54 14.60 7.20
N ILE A 92 -11.86 13.65 6.32
CA ILE A 92 -11.39 13.60 4.94
C ILE A 92 -12.59 13.90 4.07
N VAL A 93 -12.48 14.86 3.15
CA VAL A 93 -13.55 15.20 2.22
C VAL A 93 -12.98 15.10 0.80
N PRO A 94 -13.43 14.15 -0.02
CA PRO A 94 -13.04 14.10 -1.43
C PRO A 94 -13.48 15.40 -2.13
N GLY A 95 -12.56 16.03 -2.85
CA GLY A 95 -12.85 17.22 -3.63
C GLY A 95 -13.97 16.95 -4.64
N GLN A 96 -15.06 17.71 -4.55
CA GLN A 96 -16.25 17.53 -5.41
C GLN A 96 -16.18 18.35 -6.70
N THR A 97 -15.27 19.32 -6.76
CA THR A 97 -15.20 20.33 -7.84
C THR A 97 -13.78 20.69 -8.24
N GLU A 98 -12.82 19.77 -8.05
CA GLU A 98 -11.44 20.06 -8.36
C GLU A 98 -11.16 20.01 -9.87
N SER A 99 -10.44 21.01 -10.36
CA SER A 99 -9.89 20.96 -11.72
C SER A 99 -8.90 19.81 -11.83
N VAL A 100 -8.71 19.25 -13.03
CA VAL A 100 -7.71 18.17 -13.25
C VAL A 100 -6.32 18.58 -12.76
N ILE A 101 -5.94 19.84 -12.92
CA ILE A 101 -4.67 20.40 -12.43
C ILE A 101 -4.62 20.39 -10.90
N GLY A 102 -5.73 20.74 -10.23
CA GLY A 102 -5.85 20.66 -8.78
C GLY A 102 -5.66 19.24 -8.26
N ILE A 103 -6.35 18.26 -8.87
CA ILE A 103 -6.22 16.84 -8.52
C ILE A 103 -4.77 16.36 -8.69
N ILE A 104 -4.12 16.70 -9.81
CA ILE A 104 -2.71 16.36 -10.05
C ILE A 104 -1.81 17.00 -8.98
N GLY A 105 -2.06 18.27 -8.62
CA GLY A 105 -1.32 18.97 -7.57
C GLY A 105 -1.47 18.32 -6.19
N GLU A 106 -2.69 17.97 -5.80
CA GLU A 106 -2.98 17.26 -4.53
C GLU A 106 -2.30 15.90 -4.49
N VAL A 107 -2.38 15.11 -5.57
CA VAL A 107 -1.70 13.83 -5.67
C VAL A 107 -0.18 13.99 -5.57
N ALA A 108 0.40 14.99 -6.26
CA ALA A 108 1.83 15.26 -6.18
C ALA A 108 2.28 15.65 -4.77
N VAL A 109 1.53 16.54 -4.10
CA VAL A 109 1.80 16.93 -2.70
C VAL A 109 1.66 15.74 -1.76
N LEU A 110 0.64 14.91 -1.94
CA LEU A 110 0.43 13.71 -1.13
C LEU A 110 1.58 12.70 -1.30
N LEU A 111 2.05 12.48 -2.54
CA LEU A 111 3.19 11.61 -2.81
C LEU A 111 4.48 12.15 -2.16
N LEU A 112 4.75 13.45 -2.28
CA LEU A 112 5.92 14.07 -1.66
C LEU A 112 5.86 14.01 -0.13
N LEU A 113 4.67 14.22 0.45
CA LEU A 113 4.45 14.11 1.88
C LEU A 113 4.65 12.67 2.35
N MET A 114 4.11 11.70 1.61
CA MET A 114 4.30 10.27 1.89
C MET A 114 5.79 9.91 1.85
N ASP A 115 6.52 10.31 0.80
CA ASP A 115 7.96 10.06 0.67
C ASP A 115 8.75 10.67 1.83
N PHE A 116 8.42 11.90 2.21
CA PHE A 116 9.04 12.57 3.35
C PHE A 116 8.77 11.84 4.66
N LEU A 117 7.53 11.44 4.93
CA LEU A 117 7.16 10.68 6.13
C LEU A 117 7.83 9.30 6.13
N MET A 118 7.88 8.62 4.99
CA MET A 118 8.58 7.34 4.84
C MET A 118 10.07 7.50 5.17
N TYR A 119 10.73 8.57 4.71
CA TYR A 119 12.12 8.85 5.08
C TYR A 119 12.29 9.00 6.60
N LEU A 120 11.44 9.81 7.25
CA LEU A 120 11.50 10.03 8.70
C LEU A 120 11.23 8.75 9.50
N PHE A 121 10.20 7.99 9.14
CA PHE A 121 9.85 6.74 9.82
C PHE A 121 10.90 5.66 9.59
N HIS A 122 11.45 5.55 8.39
CA HIS A 122 12.53 4.61 8.11
C HIS A 122 13.80 4.98 8.90
N PHE A 123 14.16 6.26 8.96
CA PHE A 123 15.25 6.74 9.81
C PHE A 123 15.01 6.38 11.28
N ALA A 124 13.79 6.58 11.80
CA ALA A 124 13.42 6.20 13.16
C ALA A 124 13.43 4.69 13.38
N ALA A 125 13.03 3.89 12.38
CA ALA A 125 13.05 2.43 12.43
C ALA A 125 14.47 1.87 12.57
N HIS A 126 15.48 2.60 12.11
CA HIS A 126 16.89 2.27 12.29
C HIS A 126 17.48 2.65 13.65
N LEU A 127 16.71 3.28 14.55
CA LEU A 127 17.15 3.49 15.93
C LEU A 127 17.39 2.14 16.63
N PRO A 128 18.42 1.98 17.47
CA PRO A 128 18.91 0.66 17.91
C PRO A 128 17.84 -0.28 18.51
N LEU A 129 16.92 0.27 19.31
CA LEU A 129 15.83 -0.49 19.92
C LEU A 129 14.78 -0.90 18.87
N VAL A 130 14.35 0.06 18.05
CA VAL A 130 13.29 -0.14 17.06
C VAL A 130 13.77 -1.11 15.98
N TYR A 131 15.02 -0.96 15.54
CA TYR A 131 15.64 -1.84 14.57
C TYR A 131 15.64 -3.29 15.06
N LYS A 132 16.09 -3.52 16.30
CA LYS A 132 16.19 -4.88 16.85
C LYS A 132 14.83 -5.57 16.96
N VAL A 133 13.76 -4.82 17.22
CA VAL A 133 12.43 -5.38 17.50
C VAL A 133 11.55 -5.46 16.25
N LEU A 134 11.60 -4.44 15.39
CA LEU A 134 10.67 -4.28 14.27
C LEU A 134 11.39 -4.44 12.92
N HIS A 135 12.48 -3.69 12.71
CA HIS A 135 13.01 -3.46 11.36
C HIS A 135 14.07 -4.47 10.90
N GLY A 136 14.72 -5.15 11.83
CA GLY A 136 15.78 -6.11 11.52
C GLY A 136 15.30 -7.25 10.61
N LYS A 137 14.05 -7.68 10.75
CA LYS A 137 13.47 -8.74 9.92
C LYS A 137 13.31 -8.31 8.46
N HIS A 138 12.94 -7.07 8.22
CA HIS A 138 12.90 -6.51 6.86
C HIS A 138 14.28 -6.52 6.20
N HIS A 139 15.33 -6.21 6.97
CA HIS A 139 16.73 -6.24 6.51
C HIS A 139 17.32 -7.64 6.31
N GLU A 140 16.63 -8.72 6.72
CA GLU A 140 17.03 -10.10 6.35
C GLU A 140 16.88 -10.34 4.83
N HIS A 141 15.98 -9.60 4.17
CA HIS A 141 15.80 -9.60 2.72
C HIS A 141 16.87 -8.73 2.02
N VAL A 142 18.14 -9.10 2.20
CA VAL A 142 19.29 -8.44 1.56
C VAL A 142 19.21 -8.51 0.02
N SER A 143 18.59 -9.57 -0.51
CA SER A 143 18.12 -9.64 -1.90
C SER A 143 16.60 -9.68 -1.96
N THR A 144 16.01 -9.01 -2.93
CA THR A 144 14.55 -8.94 -3.05
C THR A 144 13.99 -10.19 -3.73
N ASN A 145 12.82 -10.62 -3.32
CA ASN A 145 12.00 -11.62 -3.97
C ASN A 145 10.57 -11.07 -4.18
N LEU A 146 9.69 -11.90 -4.75
CA LEU A 146 8.32 -11.52 -5.07
C LEU A 146 7.46 -11.09 -3.87
N LEU A 147 7.84 -11.47 -2.64
CA LEU A 147 7.15 -11.11 -1.41
C LEU A 147 7.82 -9.98 -0.63
N SER A 148 9.05 -9.59 -0.95
CA SER A 148 9.83 -8.66 -0.13
C SER A 148 9.15 -7.31 0.12
N LEU A 149 8.25 -6.87 -0.76
CA LEU A 149 7.44 -5.66 -0.57
C LEU A 149 6.44 -5.79 0.60
N PHE A 150 6.04 -7.00 0.95
CA PHE A 150 5.01 -7.28 1.95
C PHE A 150 5.54 -7.96 3.22
N VAL A 151 6.83 -8.31 3.26
CA VAL A 151 7.47 -8.90 4.44
C VAL A 151 8.00 -7.76 5.32
N LEU A 152 7.10 -7.24 6.14
CA LEU A 152 7.34 -6.16 7.10
C LEU A 152 6.84 -6.60 8.46
N HIS A 153 7.40 -6.02 9.52
CA HIS A 153 6.76 -6.17 10.83
C HIS A 153 5.40 -5.44 10.80
N PRO A 154 4.32 -5.97 11.40
CA PRO A 154 2.97 -5.38 11.31
C PRO A 154 2.81 -3.95 11.84
N LEU A 155 3.80 -3.48 12.62
CA LEU A 155 3.86 -2.11 13.14
C LEU A 155 4.62 -1.16 12.20
N GLU A 156 5.26 -1.69 11.17
CA GLU A 156 5.88 -0.94 10.07
C GLU A 156 4.93 -0.77 8.88
N THR A 157 3.84 -1.54 8.88
CA THR A 157 2.74 -1.47 7.91
C THR A 157 1.68 -0.48 8.39
#